data_AF-A0A7L4QLM0-F1
#
_entry.id   AF-A0A7L4QLM0-F1
#
_cell.length_a   1.000
_cell.length_b   1.000
_cell.length_c   1.000
_cell.angle_alpha   90.00
_cell.angle_beta   90.00
_cell.angle_gamma   90.00
#
_symmetry.space_group_name_H-M   'P 1'
#
loop_
_entity.id
_entity.type
_entity.pdbx_description
1 polymer ?
#
loop_
_entity_poly.entity_id
_entity_poly.type
_entity_poly.pdbx_seq_one_letter_code
_entity_poly.pdbx_strand_id
1 'polypeptide(L)'
;MGAFIIPIHPVIAEAGEWTSTVIDDEGDVGQYSSIAIDPEGDVHISYSDQTNENLKYASNESGQWHLTVVDSEMTVGAWTSIAVDSEGNSHISYMNYTLGELKYATGAWIGWSNQTVDNSTVAGRYSSIALDEDDKVHISYYDSTNNNLKYATNFNGFWENFTVDSEGDTGLFTSIGVDSQGAVHISYYDLTGQSLKYASNAGGYWENHTIDDAGNVGTYSSIALDSSDKVHISYCDETQLDLKHATNSEGIWTVDTIDSEGQVGRYTSIALDSSDNVHISYQKIDSLDLKYATNSDGAWTSELAESAGDVGFWTSIALAPNDRPFISHYDQEAQSLILTNIRQGPPSAPRELIADPGNGYVSLSWEPPLDIGGFPIINYMVYRGTNPEQLATLGLIGNVTDYNDNTVDNGVTYYYGVSAFNSLGEGDLSELVQTTPYGTPSPPGNLQAQLVDGQVILDWQAPTDDGGKPVENYRIYRGPSSAQLSLLTTIGNHTEYTDGNISEGNTYAYRVTAVNEVGEGQYSATAQVTWNGGGVDLDLTLIIGIVVVVAIVAVVALVLFRKLKS
;
A
#
# COMPACT_ATOMS: atom_id res chain seq x y z
N MET A 1 -16.76 0.29 -31.56
CA MET A 1 -15.40 0.24 -31.02
C MET A 1 -15.53 -0.24 -29.59
N GLY A 2 -14.95 -1.40 -29.27
CA GLY A 2 -15.11 -2.04 -27.97
C GLY A 2 -14.36 -1.27 -26.90
N ALA A 3 -15.04 -0.97 -25.80
CA ALA A 3 -14.41 -0.43 -24.61
C ALA A 3 -13.50 -1.51 -24.00
N PHE A 4 -12.20 -1.23 -23.96
CA PHE A 4 -11.24 -2.01 -23.19
C PHE A 4 -11.51 -1.70 -21.71
N ILE A 5 -12.13 -2.62 -20.99
CA ILE A 5 -12.15 -2.58 -19.53
C ILE A 5 -10.82 -3.20 -19.10
N ILE A 6 -9.89 -2.37 -18.65
CA ILE A 6 -8.73 -2.84 -17.91
C ILE A 6 -9.26 -3.30 -16.54
N PRO A 7 -9.08 -4.57 -16.15
CA PRO A 7 -9.39 -4.96 -14.79
C PRO A 7 -8.43 -4.22 -13.86
N ILE A 8 -8.96 -3.33 -13.05
CA ILE A 8 -8.23 -2.71 -11.95
C ILE A 8 -8.04 -3.84 -10.93
N HIS A 9 -6.86 -4.44 -10.91
CA HIS A 9 -6.46 -5.24 -9.77
C HIS A 9 -6.41 -4.30 -8.57
N PRO A 10 -6.93 -4.68 -7.39
CA PRO A 10 -6.63 -3.92 -6.18
C PRO A 10 -5.12 -3.97 -6.01
N VAL A 11 -4.46 -2.82 -6.14
CA VAL A 11 -3.07 -2.66 -5.71
C VAL A 11 -3.14 -2.76 -4.20
N ILE A 12 -2.86 -3.96 -3.70
CA ILE A 12 -2.65 -4.21 -2.27
C ILE A 12 -1.42 -3.37 -1.92
N ALA A 13 -1.53 -2.50 -0.92
CA ALA A 13 -0.38 -1.75 -0.42
C ALA A 13 0.70 -2.75 -0.02
N GLU A 14 1.91 -2.59 -0.57
CA GLU A 14 3.06 -3.41 -0.17
C GLU A 14 3.34 -3.19 1.32
N ALA A 15 3.87 -4.23 1.98
CA ALA A 15 4.30 -4.17 3.36
C ALA A 15 5.26 -2.97 3.55
N GLY A 16 5.25 -2.35 4.75
CA GLY A 16 6.04 -1.13 5.00
C GLY A 16 7.52 -1.29 4.63
N GLU A 17 8.18 -0.19 4.28
CA GLU A 17 9.57 -0.21 3.82
C GLU A 17 10.48 -0.83 4.90
N TRP A 18 11.29 -1.84 4.52
CA TRP A 18 12.30 -2.42 5.40
C TRP A 18 13.39 -1.39 5.68
N THR A 19 13.83 -1.33 6.94
CA THR A 19 14.91 -0.45 7.38
C THR A 19 15.96 -1.21 8.15
N SER A 20 17.22 -0.92 7.86
CA SER A 20 18.38 -1.57 8.45
C SER A 20 19.16 -0.60 9.31
N THR A 21 19.56 -1.05 10.50
CA THR A 21 20.38 -0.29 11.45
C THR A 21 21.62 -1.10 11.81
N VAL A 22 22.80 -0.50 11.66
CA VAL A 22 24.05 -1.06 12.18
C VAL A 22 24.02 -1.00 13.70
N ILE A 23 24.08 -2.15 14.35
CA ILE A 23 24.05 -2.27 15.82
C ILE A 23 25.46 -2.31 16.41
N ASP A 24 26.37 -3.00 15.72
CA ASP A 24 27.76 -3.13 16.12
C ASP A 24 28.63 -3.29 14.87
N ASP A 25 29.66 -2.46 14.75
CA ASP A 25 30.65 -2.46 13.66
C ASP A 25 32.10 -2.46 14.18
N GLU A 26 32.29 -2.71 15.48
CA GLU A 26 33.61 -2.69 16.11
C GLU A 26 34.28 -4.06 16.01
N GLY A 27 34.73 -4.42 14.81
CA GLY A 27 35.44 -5.67 14.51
C GLY A 27 34.77 -6.49 13.42
N ASP A 28 34.86 -7.82 13.54
CA ASP A 28 34.09 -8.79 12.76
C ASP A 28 33.04 -9.38 13.69
N VAL A 29 31.87 -8.74 13.69
CA VAL A 29 30.83 -8.92 14.71
C VAL A 29 29.50 -9.25 14.04
N GLY A 30 28.68 -10.08 14.69
CA GLY A 30 27.32 -10.40 14.25
C GLY A 30 27.13 -11.85 13.79
N GLN A 31 28.20 -12.64 13.71
CA GLN A 31 28.10 -14.03 13.30
C GLN A 31 27.27 -14.85 14.29
N TYR A 32 26.49 -15.80 13.76
CA TYR A 32 25.55 -16.63 14.54
C TYR A 32 24.53 -15.81 15.34
N SER A 33 24.10 -14.64 14.85
CA SER A 33 23.15 -13.80 15.58
C SER A 33 21.87 -14.56 15.94
N SER A 34 21.37 -14.31 17.15
CA SER A 34 20.07 -14.79 17.61
C SER A 34 19.35 -13.65 18.31
N ILE A 35 18.07 -13.46 18.01
CA ILE A 35 17.24 -12.37 18.52
C ILE A 35 16.07 -12.90 19.35
N ALA A 36 15.74 -12.17 20.42
CA ALA A 36 14.51 -12.29 21.17
C ALA A 36 13.98 -10.88 21.48
N ILE A 37 12.67 -10.76 21.69
CA ILE A 37 12.01 -9.51 22.08
C ILE A 37 11.19 -9.77 23.33
N ASP A 38 11.33 -8.90 24.32
CA ASP A 38 10.61 -9.02 25.59
C ASP A 38 9.17 -8.46 25.49
N PRO A 39 8.33 -8.67 26.52
CA PRO A 39 6.96 -8.15 26.54
C PRO A 39 6.84 -6.61 26.45
N GLU A 40 7.89 -5.88 26.85
CA GLU A 40 8.00 -4.44 26.75
C GLU A 40 8.32 -3.97 25.31
N GLY A 41 8.81 -4.88 24.47
CA GLY A 41 9.21 -4.62 23.09
C GLY A 41 10.68 -4.24 22.93
N ASP A 42 11.49 -4.40 23.99
CA ASP A 42 12.93 -4.20 23.95
C ASP A 42 13.58 -5.41 23.23
N VAL A 43 14.59 -5.10 22.41
CA VAL A 43 15.24 -6.09 21.53
C VAL A 43 16.48 -6.63 22.22
N HIS A 44 16.69 -7.95 22.18
CA HIS A 44 17.83 -8.66 22.75
C HIS A 44 18.52 -9.50 21.68
N ILE A 45 19.81 -9.29 21.46
CA ILE A 45 20.59 -10.00 20.42
C ILE A 45 21.84 -10.60 21.03
N SER A 46 22.04 -11.91 20.89
CA SER A 46 23.33 -12.56 21.16
C SER A 46 24.07 -12.80 19.84
N TYR A 47 25.39 -12.61 19.84
CA TYR A 47 26.20 -12.76 18.63
C TYR A 47 27.68 -13.00 18.95
N SER A 48 28.41 -13.55 17.97
CA SER A 48 29.85 -13.78 18.06
C SER A 48 30.64 -12.58 17.53
N ASP A 49 31.74 -12.27 18.21
CA ASP A 49 32.82 -11.37 17.73
C ASP A 49 34.03 -12.24 17.37
N GLN A 50 34.32 -12.38 16.08
CA GLN A 50 35.47 -13.16 15.60
C GLN A 50 36.82 -12.45 15.77
N THR A 51 36.82 -11.12 15.94
CA THR A 51 38.07 -10.38 16.14
C THR A 51 38.68 -10.71 17.49
N ASN A 52 37.85 -10.82 18.50
CA ASN A 52 38.28 -11.11 19.87
C ASN A 52 37.90 -12.50 20.36
N GLU A 53 37.17 -13.27 19.54
CA GLU A 53 36.64 -14.61 19.85
C GLU A 53 35.69 -14.64 21.06
N ASN A 54 34.92 -13.55 21.23
CA ASN A 54 34.02 -13.33 22.36
C ASN A 54 32.55 -13.61 22.01
N LEU A 55 31.77 -13.95 23.03
CA LEU A 55 30.31 -13.85 22.98
C LEU A 55 29.91 -12.43 23.39
N LYS A 56 29.14 -11.75 22.52
CA LYS A 56 28.61 -10.41 22.77
C LYS A 56 27.08 -10.43 22.83
N TYR A 57 26.56 -9.38 23.43
CA TYR A 57 25.14 -9.13 23.61
C TYR A 57 24.83 -7.66 23.32
N ALA A 58 23.73 -7.42 22.61
CA ALA A 58 23.16 -6.11 22.37
C ALA A 58 21.73 -6.07 22.90
N SER A 59 21.36 -5.04 23.66
CA SER A 59 19.97 -4.75 23.97
C SER A 59 19.56 -3.33 23.62
N ASN A 60 18.30 -3.15 23.24
CA ASN A 60 17.69 -1.84 23.03
C ASN A 60 16.70 -1.55 24.15
N GLU A 61 17.20 -1.18 25.32
CA GLU A 61 16.34 -0.86 26.47
C GLU A 61 15.87 0.59 26.39
N SER A 62 14.55 0.79 26.34
CA SER A 62 13.94 2.12 26.31
C SER A 62 14.46 3.02 25.16
N GLY A 63 14.81 2.41 24.02
CA GLY A 63 15.28 3.13 22.83
C GLY A 63 16.77 3.48 22.81
N GLN A 64 17.58 2.93 23.72
CA GLN A 64 19.03 3.09 23.72
C GLN A 64 19.74 1.74 23.60
N TRP A 65 20.69 1.66 22.67
CA TRP A 65 21.50 0.46 22.47
C TRP A 65 22.60 0.31 23.53
N HIS A 66 22.69 -0.87 24.11
CA HIS A 66 23.71 -1.29 25.07
C HIS A 66 24.44 -2.53 24.55
N LEU A 67 25.76 -2.41 24.35
CA LEU A 67 26.62 -3.51 23.90
C LEU A 67 27.49 -4.01 25.05
N THR A 68 27.49 -5.32 25.29
CA THR A 68 28.25 -5.95 26.39
C THR A 68 28.93 -7.24 25.94
N VAL A 69 30.10 -7.52 26.49
CA VAL A 69 30.76 -8.83 26.37
C VAL A 69 30.20 -9.75 27.45
N VAL A 70 29.58 -10.86 27.03
CA VAL A 70 28.95 -11.86 27.91
C VAL A 70 29.99 -12.86 28.43
N ASP A 71 30.84 -13.32 27.53
CA ASP A 71 31.91 -14.26 27.81
C ASP A 71 33.11 -13.96 26.90
N SER A 72 34.30 -13.98 27.48
CA SER A 72 35.58 -13.77 26.79
C SER A 72 36.62 -14.82 27.18
N GLU A 73 36.20 -15.90 27.84
CA GLU A 73 37.10 -16.98 28.24
C GLU A 73 37.31 -17.96 27.09
N MET A 74 38.44 -17.80 26.38
CA MET A 74 38.82 -18.59 25.20
C MET A 74 37.93 -18.27 23.99
N THR A 75 37.83 -19.18 23.02
CA THR A 75 36.98 -19.01 21.84
C THR A 75 35.54 -19.40 22.17
N VAL A 76 34.66 -18.40 22.29
CA VAL A 76 33.25 -18.56 22.69
C VAL A 76 32.31 -17.81 21.76
N GLY A 77 31.02 -18.18 21.79
CA GLY A 77 29.94 -17.45 21.10
C GLY A 77 29.46 -18.07 19.79
N ALA A 78 30.11 -19.14 19.32
CA ALA A 78 29.63 -19.88 18.14
C ALA A 78 28.28 -20.56 18.42
N TRP A 79 27.38 -20.51 17.43
CA TRP A 79 26.02 -21.07 17.49
C TRP A 79 25.21 -20.61 18.71
N THR A 80 25.37 -19.32 19.05
CA THR A 80 24.62 -18.70 20.14
C THR A 80 23.12 -18.69 19.84
N SER A 81 22.31 -18.88 20.88
CA SER A 81 20.85 -18.78 20.82
C SER A 81 20.35 -18.11 22.08
N ILE A 82 19.37 -17.20 21.96
CA ILE A 82 18.86 -16.39 23.07
C ILE A 82 17.36 -16.60 23.30
N ALA A 83 16.96 -16.57 24.56
CA ALA A 83 15.58 -16.40 25.01
C ALA A 83 15.54 -15.40 26.17
N VAL A 84 14.39 -14.80 26.43
CA VAL A 84 14.20 -13.80 27.51
C VAL A 84 13.10 -14.28 28.44
N ASP A 85 13.36 -14.24 29.74
CA ASP A 85 12.41 -14.68 30.78
C ASP A 85 11.34 -13.62 31.06
N SER A 86 10.34 -14.00 31.85
CA SER A 86 9.25 -13.12 32.27
C SER A 86 9.69 -11.91 33.13
N GLU A 87 10.93 -11.89 33.62
CA GLU A 87 11.54 -10.78 34.37
C GLU A 87 12.42 -9.88 33.49
N GLY A 88 12.56 -10.19 32.19
CA GLY A 88 13.40 -9.46 31.23
C GLY A 88 14.88 -9.87 31.23
N ASN A 89 15.26 -10.93 31.94
CA ASN A 89 16.62 -11.45 31.89
C ASN A 89 16.82 -12.29 30.63
N SER A 90 17.99 -12.14 30.02
CA SER A 90 18.40 -12.92 28.87
C SER A 90 19.05 -14.24 29.28
N HIS A 91 18.78 -15.27 28.49
CA HIS A 91 19.30 -16.62 28.62
C HIS A 91 19.97 -17.00 27.31
N ILE A 92 21.26 -17.32 27.35
CA ILE A 92 22.05 -17.58 26.15
C ILE A 92 22.69 -18.97 26.24
N SER A 93 22.40 -19.84 25.28
CA SER A 93 23.17 -21.07 25.06
C SER A 93 24.23 -20.83 23.99
N TYR A 94 25.44 -21.34 24.18
CA TYR A 94 26.53 -21.17 23.22
C TYR A 94 27.60 -22.26 23.36
N MET A 95 28.43 -22.43 22.33
CA MET A 95 29.57 -23.34 22.39
C MET A 95 30.84 -22.61 22.87
N ASN A 96 31.57 -23.23 23.81
CA ASN A 96 32.99 -22.95 23.97
C ASN A 96 33.77 -23.83 22.99
N TYR A 97 34.26 -23.23 21.91
CA TYR A 97 34.90 -23.98 20.82
C TYR A 97 36.25 -24.59 21.26
N THR A 98 36.97 -23.90 22.15
CA THR A 98 38.29 -24.35 22.63
C THR A 98 38.21 -25.62 23.46
N LEU A 99 37.21 -25.72 24.36
CA LEU A 99 37.03 -26.87 25.24
C LEU A 99 36.06 -27.91 24.68
N GLY A 100 35.24 -27.54 23.68
CA GLY A 100 34.18 -28.39 23.16
C GLY A 100 33.01 -28.52 24.14
N GLU A 101 32.69 -27.46 24.90
CA GLU A 101 31.65 -27.50 25.93
C GLU A 101 30.40 -26.75 25.49
N LEU A 102 29.23 -27.26 25.87
CA LEU A 102 28.01 -26.46 25.89
C LEU A 102 28.04 -25.55 27.13
N LYS A 103 27.86 -24.26 26.91
CA LYS A 103 27.81 -23.23 27.93
C LYS A 103 26.42 -22.60 27.98
N TYR A 104 26.10 -22.06 29.13
CA TYR A 104 24.91 -21.25 29.37
C TYR A 104 25.31 -19.98 30.11
N ALA A 105 24.79 -18.85 29.65
CA ALA A 105 24.89 -17.57 30.32
C ALA A 105 23.51 -16.99 30.62
N THR A 106 23.39 -16.27 31.72
CA THR A 106 22.19 -15.50 32.06
C THR A 106 22.56 -14.19 32.73
N GLY A 107 21.76 -13.17 32.43
CA GLY A 107 21.94 -11.81 32.92
C GLY A 107 21.15 -10.82 32.09
N ALA A 108 21.36 -9.54 32.39
CA ALA A 108 20.84 -8.42 31.62
C ALA A 108 22.02 -7.63 31.01
N TRP A 109 21.81 -6.38 30.59
CA TRP A 109 22.88 -5.52 30.07
C TRP A 109 24.02 -5.26 31.08
N ILE A 110 23.79 -5.42 32.38
CA ILE A 110 24.84 -5.44 33.42
C ILE A 110 24.81 -6.74 34.23
N GLY A 111 25.99 -7.38 34.34
CA GLY A 111 26.19 -8.51 35.24
C GLY A 111 25.74 -9.83 34.61
N TRP A 112 26.65 -10.44 33.87
CA TRP A 112 26.49 -11.78 33.33
C TRP A 112 27.05 -12.83 34.27
N SER A 113 26.37 -13.97 34.33
CA SER A 113 26.88 -15.20 34.92
C SER A 113 26.86 -16.29 33.87
N ASN A 114 27.91 -17.12 33.83
CA ASN A 114 27.94 -18.27 32.93
C ASN A 114 28.41 -19.54 33.64
N GLN A 115 28.04 -20.68 33.08
CA GLN A 115 28.38 -22.01 33.59
C GLN A 115 28.44 -23.03 32.46
N THR A 116 29.12 -24.14 32.72
CA THR A 116 29.20 -25.28 31.81
C THR A 116 27.99 -26.20 32.02
N VAL A 117 27.29 -26.51 30.92
CA VAL A 117 26.10 -27.38 30.88
C VAL A 117 26.48 -28.81 30.54
N ASP A 118 27.32 -28.99 29.52
CA ASP A 118 27.83 -30.29 29.11
C ASP A 118 29.30 -30.18 28.69
N ASN A 119 30.15 -31.00 29.30
CA ASN A 119 31.57 -31.17 28.97
C ASN A 119 31.96 -32.65 28.83
N SER A 120 30.97 -33.53 28.71
CA SER A 120 31.20 -34.97 28.60
C SER A 120 31.80 -35.38 27.25
N THR A 121 31.60 -34.54 26.23
CA THR A 121 31.97 -34.71 24.82
C THR A 121 32.19 -33.35 24.17
N VAL A 122 32.50 -33.31 22.86
CA VAL A 122 32.42 -32.09 22.05
C VAL A 122 30.95 -31.73 21.80
N ALA A 123 30.36 -31.06 22.79
CA ALA A 123 28.97 -30.67 22.88
C ALA A 123 28.74 -29.20 22.47
N GLY A 124 27.49 -28.87 22.12
CA GLY A 124 27.02 -27.49 21.99
C GLY A 124 26.98 -26.91 20.58
N ARG A 125 27.28 -27.69 19.54
CA ARG A 125 27.11 -27.20 18.15
C ARG A 125 25.64 -27.00 17.83
N TYR A 126 25.32 -25.93 17.11
CA TYR A 126 23.96 -25.57 16.71
C TYR A 126 23.00 -25.47 17.91
N SER A 127 23.48 -25.01 19.07
CA SER A 127 22.61 -24.92 20.25
C SER A 127 21.41 -24.01 20.01
N SER A 128 20.24 -24.43 20.46
CA SER A 128 19.02 -23.64 20.45
C SER A 128 18.39 -23.69 21.83
N ILE A 129 17.92 -22.54 22.33
CA ILE A 129 17.36 -22.38 23.67
C ILE A 129 15.88 -21.97 23.60
N ALA A 130 15.08 -22.49 24.52
CA ALA A 130 13.71 -22.04 24.77
C ALA A 130 13.45 -22.03 26.29
N LEU A 131 12.45 -21.26 26.69
CA LEU A 131 11.96 -21.20 28.08
C LEU A 131 10.55 -21.80 28.14
N ASP A 132 10.23 -22.48 29.24
CA ASP A 132 8.85 -22.85 29.57
C ASP A 132 8.10 -21.73 30.30
N GLU A 133 6.82 -21.94 30.62
CA GLU A 133 5.99 -20.96 31.34
C GLU A 133 6.50 -20.63 32.76
N ASP A 134 7.40 -21.45 33.32
CA ASP A 134 8.01 -21.27 34.65
C ASP A 134 9.47 -20.73 34.54
N ASP A 135 9.85 -20.18 33.39
CA ASP A 135 11.18 -19.66 33.06
C ASP A 135 12.31 -20.72 33.22
N LYS A 136 11.98 -22.02 33.06
CA LYS A 136 12.99 -23.08 33.03
C LYS A 136 13.58 -23.18 31.64
N VAL A 137 14.88 -23.50 31.62
CA VAL A 137 15.69 -23.47 30.43
C VAL A 137 15.71 -24.84 29.78
N HIS A 138 15.50 -24.85 28.47
CA HIS A 138 15.53 -26.03 27.61
C HIS A 138 16.51 -25.76 26.47
N ILE A 139 17.52 -26.63 26.30
CA ILE A 139 18.54 -26.46 25.26
C ILE A 139 18.61 -27.74 24.42
N SER A 140 18.45 -27.61 23.12
CA SER A 140 18.82 -28.67 22.16
C SER A 140 20.21 -28.40 21.61
N TYR A 141 20.99 -29.45 21.34
CA TYR A 141 22.33 -29.30 20.77
C TYR A 141 22.82 -30.57 20.06
N TYR A 142 23.76 -30.39 19.14
CA TYR A 142 24.47 -31.48 18.48
C TYR A 142 25.75 -31.84 19.23
N ASP A 143 25.92 -33.12 19.53
CA ASP A 143 27.15 -33.70 20.07
C ASP A 143 27.97 -34.33 18.94
N SER A 144 29.02 -33.63 18.52
CA SER A 144 29.88 -34.04 17.39
C SER A 144 30.85 -35.17 17.71
N THR A 145 30.89 -35.67 18.96
CA THR A 145 31.73 -36.82 19.32
C THR A 145 31.02 -38.13 19.01
N ASN A 146 29.70 -38.17 19.21
CA ASN A 146 28.87 -39.35 18.99
C ASN A 146 27.80 -39.16 17.92
N ASN A 147 27.72 -37.97 17.33
CA ASN A 147 26.79 -37.57 16.27
C ASN A 147 25.32 -37.67 16.70
N ASN A 148 25.05 -37.41 17.97
CA ASN A 148 23.71 -37.50 18.54
C ASN A 148 23.04 -36.13 18.66
N LEU A 149 21.71 -36.14 18.56
CA LEU A 149 20.88 -35.07 19.08
C LEU A 149 20.80 -35.19 20.61
N LYS A 150 21.08 -34.09 21.29
CA LYS A 150 21.06 -33.98 22.75
C LYS A 150 20.09 -32.91 23.22
N TYR A 151 19.65 -33.06 24.46
CA TYR A 151 18.79 -32.14 25.16
C TYR A 151 19.31 -31.90 26.57
N ALA A 152 19.35 -30.65 27.01
CA ALA A 152 19.70 -30.26 28.37
C ALA A 152 18.62 -29.37 28.99
N THR A 153 18.41 -29.49 30.29
CA THR A 153 17.49 -28.62 31.03
C THR A 153 17.95 -28.37 32.46
N ASN A 154 17.52 -27.26 33.03
CA ASN A 154 17.69 -26.94 34.45
C ASN A 154 16.39 -27.07 35.26
N PHE A 155 15.38 -27.76 34.75
CA PHE A 155 14.04 -27.90 35.34
C PHE A 155 14.05 -28.22 36.85
N ASN A 156 14.94 -29.13 37.28
CA ASN A 156 15.08 -29.55 38.67
C ASN A 156 16.05 -28.69 39.51
N GLY A 157 16.46 -27.52 39.02
CA GLY A 157 17.42 -26.61 39.66
C GLY A 157 18.88 -26.99 39.49
N PHE A 158 19.17 -27.99 38.65
CA PHE A 158 20.52 -28.39 38.22
C PHE A 158 20.45 -28.88 36.77
N TRP A 159 21.57 -28.84 36.06
CA TRP A 159 21.64 -29.29 34.67
C TRP A 159 21.53 -30.81 34.56
N GLU A 160 20.61 -31.25 33.72
CA GLU A 160 20.41 -32.64 33.32
C GLU A 160 20.46 -32.74 31.80
N ASN A 161 21.23 -33.70 31.29
CA ASN A 161 21.48 -33.86 29.86
C ASN A 161 21.05 -35.26 29.40
N PHE A 162 20.38 -35.33 28.26
CA PHE A 162 19.74 -36.53 27.72
C PHE A 162 20.12 -36.72 26.25
N THR A 163 20.20 -37.97 25.80
CA THR A 163 20.25 -38.29 24.37
C THR A 163 18.81 -38.39 23.86
N VAL A 164 18.48 -37.62 22.81
CA VAL A 164 17.17 -37.60 22.16
C VAL A 164 17.13 -38.52 20.96
N ASP A 165 18.15 -38.42 20.10
CA ASP A 165 18.36 -39.31 18.98
C ASP A 165 19.83 -39.74 18.90
N SER A 166 20.04 -41.01 18.57
CA SER A 166 21.36 -41.61 18.35
C SER A 166 21.39 -42.59 17.18
N GLU A 167 20.33 -42.61 16.37
CA GLU A 167 20.23 -43.45 15.19
C GLU A 167 20.86 -42.76 13.97
N GLY A 168 22.20 -42.75 13.92
CA GLY A 168 22.96 -42.16 12.82
C GLY A 168 23.63 -40.84 13.21
N ASP A 169 23.85 -39.99 12.22
CA ASP A 169 24.36 -38.63 12.38
C ASP A 169 23.19 -37.65 12.42
N THR A 170 22.72 -37.36 13.63
CA THR A 170 21.45 -36.69 13.92
C THR A 170 21.68 -35.46 14.79
N GLY A 171 20.89 -34.41 14.59
CA GLY A 171 20.84 -33.24 15.46
C GLY A 171 21.53 -31.99 14.92
N LEU A 172 22.03 -32.03 13.68
CA LEU A 172 22.55 -30.85 13.00
C LEU A 172 21.43 -29.81 12.84
N PHE A 173 21.77 -28.52 13.00
CA PHE A 173 20.82 -27.40 12.86
C PHE A 173 19.56 -27.57 13.73
N THR A 174 19.73 -28.05 14.95
CA THR A 174 18.62 -28.28 15.87
C THR A 174 17.97 -26.96 16.30
N SER A 175 16.64 -26.97 16.44
CA SER A 175 15.85 -25.85 16.96
C SER A 175 14.81 -26.39 17.93
N ILE A 176 14.58 -25.68 19.05
CA ILE A 176 13.73 -26.14 20.15
C ILE A 176 12.57 -25.18 20.41
N GLY A 177 11.40 -25.74 20.71
CA GLY A 177 10.25 -25.05 21.27
C GLY A 177 9.69 -25.84 22.46
N VAL A 178 8.93 -25.17 23.32
CA VAL A 178 8.28 -25.78 24.49
C VAL A 178 6.80 -25.41 24.47
N ASP A 179 5.93 -26.41 24.59
CA ASP A 179 4.48 -26.23 24.55
C ASP A 179 3.92 -25.73 25.89
N SER A 180 2.64 -25.36 25.90
CA SER A 180 1.92 -24.88 27.10
C SER A 180 1.84 -25.92 28.25
N GLN A 181 2.21 -27.18 28.00
CA GLN A 181 2.27 -28.24 29.00
C GLN A 181 3.71 -28.54 29.46
N GLY A 182 4.70 -27.79 28.99
CA GLY A 182 6.12 -28.00 29.26
C GLY A 182 6.76 -29.14 28.47
N ALA A 183 6.07 -29.67 27.46
CA ALA A 183 6.64 -30.66 26.56
C ALA A 183 7.56 -29.97 25.54
N VAL A 184 8.63 -30.68 25.21
CA VAL A 184 9.69 -30.18 24.35
C VAL A 184 9.49 -30.69 22.93
N HIS A 185 9.72 -29.81 21.97
CA HIS A 185 9.61 -30.04 20.53
C HIS A 185 10.92 -29.65 19.87
N ILE A 186 11.53 -30.54 19.10
CA ILE A 186 12.84 -30.31 18.47
C ILE A 186 12.77 -30.65 16.99
N SER A 187 13.06 -29.69 16.11
CA SER A 187 13.37 -29.95 14.70
C SER A 187 14.86 -30.12 14.51
N TYR A 188 15.28 -31.00 13.61
CA TYR A 188 16.69 -31.20 13.31
C TYR A 188 16.91 -31.88 11.96
N TYR A 189 18.10 -31.68 11.42
CA TYR A 189 18.59 -32.39 10.25
C TYR A 189 19.26 -33.72 10.65
N ASP A 190 18.85 -34.80 10.00
CA ASP A 190 19.52 -36.09 10.03
C ASP A 190 20.37 -36.24 8.76
N LEU A 191 21.69 -36.15 8.91
CA LEU A 191 22.63 -36.27 7.79
C LEU A 191 22.72 -37.70 7.24
N THR A 192 22.40 -38.70 8.06
CA THR A 192 22.40 -40.10 7.61
C THR A 192 21.20 -40.38 6.70
N GLY A 193 20.02 -39.91 7.13
CA GLY A 193 18.80 -39.98 6.33
C GLY A 193 18.71 -38.94 5.22
N GLN A 194 19.50 -37.86 5.31
CA GLN A 194 19.36 -36.63 4.51
C GLN A 194 17.95 -36.01 4.65
N SER A 195 17.36 -36.11 5.84
CA SER A 195 15.94 -35.83 6.08
C SER A 195 15.72 -34.81 7.18
N LEU A 196 14.60 -34.10 7.10
CA LEU A 196 14.06 -33.34 8.23
C LEU A 196 13.43 -34.32 9.23
N LYS A 197 13.85 -34.22 10.49
CA LYS A 197 13.26 -34.96 11.59
C LYS A 197 12.72 -34.04 12.67
N TYR A 198 11.79 -34.60 13.42
CA TYR A 198 11.12 -33.96 14.55
C TYR A 198 11.15 -34.91 15.74
N ALA A 199 11.48 -34.40 16.92
CA ALA A 199 11.44 -35.14 18.18
C ALA A 199 10.56 -34.42 19.20
N SER A 200 9.81 -35.17 20.00
CA SER A 200 9.06 -34.61 21.13
C SER A 200 8.95 -35.57 22.30
N ASN A 201 8.82 -35.01 23.50
CA ASN A 201 8.59 -35.76 24.73
C ASN A 201 7.15 -35.64 25.27
N ALA A 202 6.20 -35.09 24.50
CA ALA A 202 4.81 -34.89 24.92
C ALA A 202 4.08 -36.19 25.33
N GLY A 203 4.52 -37.34 24.80
CA GLY A 203 4.05 -38.68 25.21
C GLY A 203 4.62 -39.18 26.55
N GLY A 204 5.47 -38.41 27.23
CA GLY A 204 6.22 -38.79 28.42
C GLY A 204 7.54 -39.51 28.15
N TYR A 205 7.91 -39.70 26.88
CA TYR A 205 9.17 -40.23 26.40
C TYR A 205 9.50 -39.62 25.04
N TRP A 206 10.77 -39.63 24.65
CA TRP A 206 11.20 -39.11 23.36
C TRP A 206 10.68 -39.98 22.20
N GLU A 207 9.91 -39.38 21.31
CA GLU A 207 9.47 -39.92 20.04
C GLU A 207 10.07 -39.12 18.89
N ASN A 208 10.67 -39.82 17.92
CA ASN A 208 11.35 -39.21 16.78
C ASN A 208 10.65 -39.62 15.48
N HIS A 209 10.38 -38.65 14.61
CA HIS A 209 9.66 -38.84 13.36
C HIS A 209 10.44 -38.22 12.20
N THR A 210 10.46 -38.90 11.06
CA THR A 210 10.88 -38.31 9.78
C THR A 210 9.69 -37.55 9.19
N ILE A 211 9.88 -36.27 8.92
CA ILE A 211 8.82 -35.36 8.44
C ILE A 211 8.92 -35.17 6.93
N ASP A 212 10.14 -35.00 6.43
CA ASP A 212 10.43 -34.89 5.01
C ASP A 212 11.74 -35.63 4.69
N ASP A 213 11.68 -36.54 3.73
CA ASP A 213 12.80 -37.35 3.22
C ASP A 213 12.95 -37.25 1.70
N ALA A 214 12.33 -36.24 1.08
CA ALA A 214 12.29 -36.05 -0.36
C ALA A 214 13.59 -35.46 -0.97
N GLY A 215 14.75 -35.95 -0.55
CA GLY A 215 16.06 -35.50 -1.04
C GLY A 215 17.05 -35.33 0.11
N ASN A 216 17.84 -34.27 0.02
CA ASN A 216 18.60 -33.67 1.11
C ASN A 216 17.84 -32.44 1.62
N VAL A 217 17.06 -32.64 2.67
CA VAL A 217 16.09 -31.69 3.21
C VAL A 217 16.26 -31.56 4.72
N GLY A 218 15.94 -30.38 5.26
CA GLY A 218 15.91 -30.14 6.71
C GLY A 218 17.11 -29.37 7.24
N THR A 219 18.05 -28.93 6.39
CA THR A 219 19.17 -28.10 6.84
C THR A 219 18.67 -26.74 7.31
N TYR A 220 19.37 -26.18 8.31
CA TYR A 220 19.01 -24.90 8.93
C TYR A 220 17.59 -24.86 9.53
N SER A 221 17.07 -25.99 10.02
CA SER A 221 15.70 -26.04 10.54
C SER A 221 15.48 -25.05 11.70
N SER A 222 14.33 -24.39 11.73
CA SER A 222 13.87 -23.54 12.82
C SER A 222 12.44 -23.88 13.18
N ILE A 223 12.11 -23.94 14.47
CA ILE A 223 10.80 -24.36 14.98
C ILE A 223 10.10 -23.23 15.75
N ALA A 224 8.79 -23.12 15.59
CA ALA A 224 7.90 -22.35 16.45
C ALA A 224 6.61 -23.12 16.73
N LEU A 225 5.92 -22.77 17.81
CA LEU A 225 4.65 -23.38 18.21
C LEU A 225 3.53 -22.35 18.15
N ASP A 226 2.39 -22.73 17.57
CA ASP A 226 1.18 -21.89 17.52
C ASP A 226 0.45 -21.86 18.88
N SER A 227 -0.57 -21.01 18.97
CA SER A 227 -1.41 -20.87 20.17
C SER A 227 -2.14 -22.14 20.62
N SER A 228 -2.14 -23.19 19.78
CA SER A 228 -2.73 -24.51 20.01
C SER A 228 -1.67 -25.62 20.15
N ASP A 229 -0.42 -25.26 20.44
CA ASP A 229 0.74 -26.13 20.59
C ASP A 229 1.06 -26.96 19.32
N LYS A 230 0.70 -26.44 18.15
CA LYS A 230 1.04 -27.05 16.86
C LYS A 230 2.36 -26.53 16.35
N VAL A 231 3.05 -27.41 15.65
CA VAL A 231 4.43 -27.22 15.27
C VAL A 231 4.49 -26.60 13.89
N HIS A 232 5.34 -25.58 13.74
CA HIS A 232 5.71 -24.95 12.48
C HIS A 232 7.23 -25.03 12.35
N ILE A 233 7.73 -25.58 11.24
CA ILE A 233 9.16 -25.73 10.97
C ILE A 233 9.48 -25.10 9.64
N SER A 234 10.39 -24.12 9.61
CA SER A 234 11.03 -23.68 8.36
C SER A 234 12.32 -24.45 8.15
N TYR A 235 12.66 -24.78 6.91
CA TYR A 235 13.91 -25.47 6.58
C TYR A 235 14.32 -25.26 5.11
N CYS A 236 15.60 -25.53 4.84
CA CYS A 236 16.16 -25.53 3.50
C CYS A 236 16.07 -26.93 2.88
N ASP A 237 15.61 -27.00 1.64
CA ASP A 237 15.78 -28.16 0.75
C ASP A 237 17.04 -27.95 -0.09
N GLU A 238 18.16 -28.58 0.27
CA GLU A 238 19.44 -28.43 -0.46
C GLU A 238 19.43 -29.19 -1.81
N THR A 239 18.37 -29.95 -2.10
CA THR A 239 18.23 -30.66 -3.39
C THR A 239 17.57 -29.79 -4.44
N GLN A 240 16.46 -29.14 -4.07
CA GLN A 240 15.75 -28.21 -4.95
C GLN A 240 16.24 -26.76 -4.80
N LEU A 241 16.93 -26.45 -3.70
CA LEU A 241 17.37 -25.11 -3.30
C LEU A 241 16.20 -24.18 -2.98
N ASP A 242 15.18 -24.75 -2.33
CA ASP A 242 13.93 -24.10 -1.96
C ASP A 242 13.87 -23.85 -0.44
N LEU A 243 13.10 -22.83 -0.06
CA LEU A 243 12.58 -22.67 1.30
C LEU A 243 11.31 -23.51 1.46
N LYS A 244 11.26 -24.35 2.49
CA LYS A 244 10.11 -25.18 2.82
C LYS A 244 9.55 -24.84 4.20
N HIS A 245 8.28 -25.16 4.40
CA HIS A 245 7.59 -25.10 5.68
C HIS A 245 6.89 -26.43 5.93
N ALA A 246 7.08 -27.00 7.12
CA ALA A 246 6.33 -28.17 7.58
C ALA A 246 5.49 -27.80 8.80
N THR A 247 4.25 -28.29 8.86
CA THR A 247 3.38 -28.06 10.02
C THR A 247 2.46 -29.24 10.30
N ASN A 248 2.02 -29.36 11.56
CA ASN A 248 0.99 -30.31 11.97
C ASN A 248 -0.30 -29.63 12.49
N SER A 249 -0.52 -28.36 12.13
CA SER A 249 -1.65 -27.54 12.59
C SER A 249 -3.02 -28.21 12.36
N GLU A 250 -3.19 -28.85 11.21
CA GLU A 250 -4.40 -29.60 10.84
C GLU A 250 -4.46 -31.03 11.42
N GLY A 251 -3.57 -31.36 12.37
CA GLY A 251 -3.49 -32.66 13.03
C GLY A 251 -2.75 -33.75 12.23
N ILE A 252 -2.26 -33.43 11.05
CA ILE A 252 -1.36 -34.25 10.23
C ILE A 252 -0.22 -33.38 9.71
N TRP A 253 0.95 -33.98 9.52
CA TRP A 253 2.08 -33.28 8.92
C TRP A 253 1.82 -32.95 7.45
N THR A 254 1.97 -31.69 7.10
CA THR A 254 1.97 -31.16 5.74
C THR A 254 3.26 -30.42 5.47
N VAL A 255 3.69 -30.40 4.21
CA VAL A 255 4.90 -29.72 3.74
C VAL A 255 4.54 -28.85 2.55
N ASP A 256 4.87 -27.57 2.65
CA ASP A 256 4.67 -26.57 1.61
C ASP A 256 6.03 -26.02 1.12
N THR A 257 6.06 -25.64 -0.16
CA THR A 257 7.18 -24.89 -0.75
C THR A 257 6.83 -23.41 -0.70
N ILE A 258 7.65 -22.64 0.01
CA ILE A 258 7.36 -21.23 0.31
C ILE A 258 8.00 -20.30 -0.70
N ASP A 259 9.28 -20.57 -1.02
CA ASP A 259 10.03 -19.84 -2.03
C ASP A 259 10.89 -20.83 -2.81
N SER A 260 10.76 -20.78 -4.13
CA SER A 260 11.54 -21.56 -5.10
C SER A 260 12.13 -20.67 -6.19
N GLU A 261 12.16 -19.35 -5.98
CA GLU A 261 12.67 -18.37 -6.94
C GLU A 261 14.17 -18.12 -6.74
N GLY A 262 14.99 -19.02 -7.28
CA GLY A 262 16.45 -18.95 -7.22
C GLY A 262 17.01 -20.03 -6.29
N GLN A 263 18.12 -19.73 -5.61
CA GLN A 263 18.68 -20.60 -4.57
C GLN A 263 18.39 -19.95 -3.23
N VAL A 264 17.50 -20.50 -2.42
CA VAL A 264 16.96 -19.86 -1.22
C VAL A 264 16.88 -20.82 -0.04
N GLY A 265 16.70 -20.26 1.18
CA GLY A 265 16.29 -21.02 2.37
C GLY A 265 17.37 -21.26 3.42
N ARG A 266 18.64 -20.90 3.15
CA ARG A 266 19.71 -21.04 4.14
C ARG A 266 19.52 -20.11 5.34
N TYR A 267 20.00 -20.57 6.49
CA TYR A 267 19.89 -19.86 7.78
C TYR A 267 18.46 -19.46 8.13
N THR A 268 17.46 -20.23 7.72
CA THR A 268 16.07 -19.86 7.97
C THR A 268 15.78 -19.77 9.47
N SER A 269 14.98 -18.79 9.85
CA SER A 269 14.47 -18.59 11.21
C SER A 269 12.98 -18.24 11.14
N ILE A 270 12.19 -18.83 12.03
CA ILE A 270 10.72 -18.74 12.05
C ILE A 270 10.21 -18.09 13.34
N ALA A 271 9.17 -17.26 13.22
CA ALA A 271 8.37 -16.75 14.33
C ALA A 271 6.88 -16.74 13.94
N LEU A 272 5.98 -16.72 14.92
CA LEU A 272 4.53 -16.66 14.70
C LEU A 272 3.94 -15.38 15.28
N ASP A 273 3.00 -14.76 14.57
CA ASP A 273 2.26 -13.60 15.05
C ASP A 273 1.11 -13.97 16.00
N SER A 274 0.47 -12.97 16.58
CA SER A 274 -0.67 -13.13 17.50
C SER A 274 -1.89 -13.83 16.89
N SER A 275 -1.91 -14.05 15.58
CA SER A 275 -2.94 -14.75 14.82
C SER A 275 -2.46 -16.11 14.26
N ASP A 276 -1.32 -16.61 14.77
CA ASP A 276 -0.66 -17.85 14.34
C ASP A 276 -0.17 -17.84 12.88
N ASN A 277 -0.06 -16.67 12.25
CA ASN A 277 0.57 -16.55 10.94
C ASN A 277 2.09 -16.66 11.08
N VAL A 278 2.71 -17.22 10.06
CA VAL A 278 4.13 -17.55 10.03
C VAL A 278 4.92 -16.39 9.42
N HIS A 279 6.07 -16.11 10.04
CA HIS A 279 7.07 -15.14 9.58
C HIS A 279 8.42 -15.83 9.48
N ILE A 280 9.07 -15.76 8.32
CA ILE A 280 10.33 -16.45 8.06
C ILE A 280 11.35 -15.47 7.51
N SER A 281 12.52 -15.38 8.15
CA SER A 281 13.71 -14.77 7.57
C SER A 281 14.63 -15.85 6.99
N TYR A 282 15.31 -15.57 5.89
CA TYR A 282 16.21 -16.53 5.23
C TYR A 282 17.17 -15.85 4.25
N GLN A 283 18.27 -16.55 3.94
CA GLN A 283 19.23 -16.11 2.93
C GLN A 283 18.79 -16.54 1.53
N LYS A 284 18.95 -15.62 0.57
CA LYS A 284 19.05 -15.96 -0.85
C LYS A 284 20.51 -16.21 -1.21
N ILE A 285 20.83 -17.44 -1.61
CA ILE A 285 22.20 -17.99 -1.67
C ILE A 285 23.01 -17.40 -2.83
N ASP A 286 22.38 -17.09 -3.95
CA ASP A 286 23.08 -16.61 -5.15
C ASP A 286 23.44 -15.12 -5.09
N SER A 287 22.60 -14.30 -4.45
CA SER A 287 22.87 -12.88 -4.21
C SER A 287 23.39 -12.56 -2.81
N LEU A 288 23.29 -13.51 -1.87
CA LEU A 288 23.61 -13.32 -0.44
C LEU A 288 22.68 -12.33 0.27
N ASP A 289 21.55 -11.98 -0.33
CA ASP A 289 20.55 -11.06 0.22
C ASP A 289 19.76 -11.68 1.38
N LEU A 290 19.19 -10.81 2.21
CA LEU A 290 18.18 -11.17 3.20
C LEU A 290 16.79 -11.13 2.57
N LYS A 291 16.06 -12.25 2.68
CA LYS A 291 14.66 -12.36 2.30
C LYS A 291 13.77 -12.60 3.50
N TYR A 292 12.51 -12.23 3.32
CA TYR A 292 11.43 -12.43 4.27
C TYR A 292 10.22 -13.06 3.58
N ALA A 293 9.55 -13.98 4.26
CA ALA A 293 8.31 -14.60 3.79
C ALA A 293 7.28 -14.66 4.92
N THR A 294 6.01 -14.51 4.57
CA THR A 294 4.89 -14.60 5.51
C THR A 294 3.62 -15.11 4.85
N ASN A 295 2.67 -15.61 5.65
CA ASN A 295 1.32 -15.96 5.20
C ASN A 295 0.21 -15.11 5.86
N SER A 296 0.56 -13.98 6.48
CA SER A 296 -0.37 -13.11 7.24
C SER A 296 -1.54 -12.55 6.42
N ASP A 297 -1.38 -12.43 5.10
CA ASP A 297 -2.45 -12.02 4.17
C ASP A 297 -3.33 -13.20 3.68
N GLY A 298 -3.19 -14.38 4.30
CA GLY A 298 -3.94 -15.60 3.97
C GLY A 298 -3.35 -16.43 2.81
N ALA A 299 -2.20 -16.03 2.28
CA ALA A 299 -1.40 -16.79 1.32
C ALA A 299 0.09 -16.46 1.51
N TRP A 300 0.95 -17.41 1.17
CA TRP A 300 2.40 -17.21 1.23
C TRP A 300 2.85 -16.14 0.24
N THR A 301 3.56 -15.14 0.76
CA THR A 301 4.28 -14.12 0.00
C THR A 301 5.74 -14.13 0.45
N SER A 302 6.63 -13.72 -0.45
CA SER A 302 8.03 -13.45 -0.10
C SER A 302 8.53 -12.19 -0.78
N GLU A 303 9.44 -11.50 -0.12
CA GLU A 303 10.01 -10.24 -0.56
C GLU A 303 11.48 -10.10 -0.16
N LEU A 304 12.12 -9.08 -0.72
CA LEU A 304 13.49 -8.70 -0.39
C LEU A 304 13.45 -7.78 0.83
N ALA A 305 14.15 -8.16 1.91
CA ALA A 305 14.22 -7.35 3.13
C ALA A 305 15.46 -6.45 3.14
N GLU A 306 16.61 -6.96 2.68
CA GLU A 306 17.86 -6.19 2.56
C GLU A 306 18.75 -6.80 1.46
N SER A 307 19.45 -5.95 0.70
CA SER A 307 20.36 -6.33 -0.39
C SER A 307 21.62 -5.47 -0.51
N ALA A 308 21.77 -4.47 0.36
CA ALA A 308 22.99 -3.67 0.44
C ALA A 308 24.07 -4.45 1.20
N GLY A 309 24.94 -5.14 0.46
CA GLY A 309 26.03 -5.96 1.01
C GLY A 309 25.67 -7.45 1.07
N ASP A 310 26.50 -8.22 1.77
CA ASP A 310 26.34 -9.67 1.93
C ASP A 310 25.57 -9.96 3.24
N VAL A 311 24.27 -9.68 3.27
CA VAL A 311 23.44 -9.49 4.49
C VAL A 311 22.58 -10.68 4.93
N GLY A 312 22.50 -11.77 4.16
CA GLY A 312 21.62 -12.89 4.49
C GLY A 312 22.19 -13.89 5.51
N PHE A 313 23.39 -13.68 6.03
CA PHE A 313 24.07 -14.68 6.86
C PHE A 313 23.53 -14.71 8.30
N TRP A 314 23.30 -15.93 8.81
CA TRP A 314 22.89 -16.20 10.20
C TRP A 314 21.74 -15.31 10.68
N THR A 315 20.72 -15.17 9.82
CA THR A 315 19.52 -14.42 10.13
C THR A 315 18.72 -15.07 11.26
N SER A 316 18.15 -14.26 12.13
CA SER A 316 17.23 -14.68 13.20
C SER A 316 16.07 -13.69 13.26
N ILE A 317 14.84 -14.18 13.34
CA ILE A 317 13.63 -13.34 13.42
C ILE A 317 12.95 -13.46 14.78
N ALA A 318 12.46 -12.32 15.29
CA ALA A 318 11.53 -12.25 16.41
C ALA A 318 10.46 -11.20 16.10
N LEU A 319 9.27 -11.35 16.71
CA LEU A 319 8.18 -10.40 16.55
C LEU A 319 8.03 -9.57 17.83
N ALA A 320 7.81 -8.27 17.68
CA ALA A 320 7.42 -7.41 18.79
C ALA A 320 5.96 -7.69 19.22
N PRO A 321 5.52 -7.19 20.40
CA PRO A 321 4.14 -7.38 20.89
C PRO A 321 3.02 -6.89 19.95
N ASN A 322 3.37 -6.12 18.91
CA ASN A 322 2.47 -5.65 17.86
C ASN A 322 2.65 -6.41 16.53
N ASP A 323 3.18 -7.63 16.58
CA ASP A 323 3.45 -8.54 15.45
C ASP A 323 4.46 -8.02 14.42
N ARG A 324 5.19 -6.95 14.74
CA ARG A 324 6.18 -6.40 13.83
C ARG A 324 7.44 -7.28 13.79
N PRO A 325 7.92 -7.68 12.60
CA PRO A 325 9.14 -8.47 12.48
C PRO A 325 10.40 -7.63 12.69
N PHE A 326 11.33 -8.21 13.44
CA PHE A 326 12.71 -7.78 13.59
C PHE A 326 13.64 -8.91 13.25
N ILE A 327 14.65 -8.62 12.44
CA ILE A 327 15.58 -9.59 11.92
C ILE A 327 16.99 -9.15 12.26
N SER A 328 17.70 -9.90 13.11
CA SER A 328 19.15 -9.73 13.28
C SER A 328 19.88 -10.53 12.23
N HIS A 329 20.94 -9.96 11.65
CA HIS A 329 21.77 -10.66 10.66
C HIS A 329 23.20 -10.09 10.62
N TYR A 330 24.07 -10.81 9.93
CA TYR A 330 25.46 -10.44 9.71
C TYR A 330 25.68 -9.96 8.29
N ASP A 331 26.25 -8.76 8.14
CA ASP A 331 26.79 -8.28 6.88
C ASP A 331 28.25 -8.73 6.76
N GLN A 332 28.53 -9.67 5.85
CA GLN A 332 29.89 -10.19 5.64
C GLN A 332 30.82 -9.17 4.97
N GLU A 333 30.28 -8.25 4.16
CA GLU A 333 31.09 -7.23 3.49
C GLU A 333 31.51 -6.14 4.48
N ALA A 334 30.57 -5.68 5.30
CA ALA A 334 30.82 -4.67 6.34
C ALA A 334 31.39 -5.25 7.64
N GLN A 335 31.31 -6.57 7.82
CA GLN A 335 31.68 -7.32 9.03
C GLN A 335 30.92 -6.86 10.30
N SER A 336 29.65 -6.52 10.14
CA SER A 336 28.85 -5.86 11.18
C SER A 336 27.57 -6.62 11.52
N LEU A 337 27.08 -6.37 12.74
CA LEU A 337 25.75 -6.81 13.17
C LEU A 337 24.72 -5.78 12.72
N ILE A 338 23.72 -6.25 11.98
CA ILE A 338 22.63 -5.43 11.48
C ILE A 338 21.31 -5.90 12.09
N LEU A 339 20.42 -4.94 12.36
CA LEU A 339 19.02 -5.18 12.68
C LEU A 339 18.15 -4.60 11.57
N THR A 340 17.35 -5.46 10.92
CA THR A 340 16.39 -5.08 9.88
C THR A 340 14.97 -5.23 10.41
N ASN A 341 14.14 -4.21 10.26
CA ASN A 341 12.73 -4.24 10.65
C ASN A 341 11.89 -3.36 9.74
N ILE A 342 10.57 -3.52 9.80
CA ILE A 342 9.65 -2.62 9.10
C ILE A 342 9.71 -1.24 9.75
N ARG A 343 9.94 -0.22 8.93
CA ARG A 343 9.97 1.18 9.34
C ARG A 343 8.72 1.55 10.13
N GLN A 344 8.90 2.26 11.24
CA GLN A 344 7.79 2.94 11.92
C GLN A 344 7.82 4.43 11.60
N GLY A 345 6.68 4.93 11.14
CA GLY A 345 6.48 6.35 10.95
C GLY A 345 5.12 6.64 10.36
N PRO A 346 4.80 7.92 10.15
CA PRO A 346 3.73 8.29 9.25
C PRO A 346 4.00 7.76 7.83
N PRO A 347 2.96 7.56 7.00
CA PRO A 347 3.12 7.03 5.65
C PRO A 347 3.99 7.93 4.75
N SER A 348 4.56 7.38 3.68
CA SER A 348 5.11 8.19 2.60
C SER A 348 3.99 8.94 1.84
N ALA A 349 4.40 9.77 0.89
CA ALA A 349 3.48 10.48 0.02
C ALA A 349 2.61 9.51 -0.82
N PRO A 350 1.29 9.77 -0.96
CA PRO A 350 0.45 9.15 -1.99
C PRO A 350 1.03 9.38 -3.40
N ARG A 351 0.85 8.40 -4.28
CA ARG A 351 1.47 8.37 -5.61
C ARG A 351 0.44 8.70 -6.70
N GLU A 352 0.92 9.07 -7.89
CA GLU A 352 0.09 9.24 -9.09
C GLU A 352 -1.18 10.11 -8.88
N LEU A 353 -1.06 11.22 -8.14
CA LEU A 353 -2.17 12.16 -7.97
C LEU A 353 -2.54 12.75 -9.34
N ILE A 354 -3.82 12.70 -9.68
CA ILE A 354 -4.42 13.25 -10.90
C ILE A 354 -5.53 14.23 -10.51
N ALA A 355 -5.66 15.33 -11.25
CA ALA A 355 -6.73 16.32 -11.07
C ALA A 355 -7.43 16.65 -12.39
N ASP A 356 -8.60 16.04 -12.59
CA ASP A 356 -9.41 16.20 -13.79
C ASP A 356 -10.42 17.34 -13.63
N PRO A 357 -10.30 18.43 -14.40
CA PRO A 357 -11.20 19.58 -14.29
C PRO A 357 -12.55 19.32 -14.97
N GLY A 358 -13.62 19.78 -14.32
CA GLY A 358 -14.98 19.86 -14.86
C GLY A 358 -15.57 21.26 -14.74
N ASN A 359 -16.89 21.37 -14.97
CA ASN A 359 -17.62 22.64 -14.84
C ASN A 359 -18.01 22.88 -13.38
N GLY A 360 -17.24 23.71 -12.68
CA GLY A 360 -17.44 24.00 -11.25
C GLY A 360 -17.05 22.86 -10.32
N TYR A 361 -16.25 21.90 -10.81
CA TYR A 361 -15.68 20.83 -9.98
C TYR A 361 -14.30 20.38 -10.48
N VAL A 362 -13.54 19.71 -9.61
CA VAL A 362 -12.33 18.95 -9.94
C VAL A 362 -12.45 17.56 -9.32
N SER A 363 -12.26 16.52 -10.13
CA SER A 363 -12.17 15.14 -9.65
C SER A 363 -10.71 14.77 -9.44
N LEU A 364 -10.37 14.37 -8.22
CA LEU A 364 -9.05 13.91 -7.81
C LEU A 364 -9.03 12.38 -7.70
N SER A 365 -7.94 11.77 -8.10
CA SER A 365 -7.65 10.35 -7.85
C SER A 365 -6.16 10.15 -7.61
N TRP A 366 -5.77 9.18 -6.80
CA TRP A 366 -4.37 8.86 -6.50
C TRP A 366 -4.18 7.36 -6.25
N GLU A 367 -2.92 6.92 -6.20
CA GLU A 367 -2.53 5.62 -5.67
C GLU A 367 -2.10 5.75 -4.20
N PRO A 368 -2.28 4.69 -3.38
CA PRO A 368 -1.75 4.68 -2.02
C PRO A 368 -0.24 4.92 -1.95
N PRO A 369 0.26 5.43 -0.81
CA PRO A 369 1.68 5.43 -0.48
C PRO A 369 2.34 4.08 -0.75
N LEU A 370 3.61 4.12 -1.19
CA LEU A 370 4.41 2.90 -1.31
C LEU A 370 4.78 2.38 0.09
N ASP A 371 5.21 3.27 0.99
CA ASP A 371 5.49 2.95 2.38
C ASP A 371 4.36 3.45 3.27
N ILE A 372 3.66 2.54 3.96
CA ILE A 372 2.59 2.88 4.90
C ILE A 372 3.09 3.16 6.32
N GLY A 373 4.41 3.12 6.55
CA GLY A 373 5.05 3.42 7.83
C GLY A 373 4.76 2.39 8.92
N GLY A 374 4.52 1.15 8.51
CA GLY A 374 4.30 0.00 9.41
C GLY A 374 2.91 -0.07 10.04
N PHE A 375 1.99 0.84 9.72
CA PHE A 375 0.61 0.81 10.22
C PHE A 375 -0.41 1.05 9.09
N PRO A 376 -1.60 0.41 9.13
CA PRO A 376 -2.62 0.61 8.11
C PRO A 376 -3.05 2.07 7.95
N ILE A 377 -3.28 2.48 6.71
CA ILE A 377 -3.82 3.82 6.40
C ILE A 377 -5.26 3.92 6.90
N ILE A 378 -5.55 4.97 7.68
CA ILE A 378 -6.86 5.22 8.28
C ILE A 378 -7.66 6.28 7.51
N ASN A 379 -6.99 7.28 6.95
CA ASN A 379 -7.62 8.39 6.22
C ASN A 379 -6.59 9.12 5.32
N TYR A 380 -7.09 9.99 4.45
CA TYR A 380 -6.29 10.91 3.65
C TYR A 380 -6.68 12.36 3.95
N MET A 381 -5.74 13.29 3.87
CA MET A 381 -6.00 14.73 3.92
C MET A 381 -5.79 15.33 2.54
N VAL A 382 -6.81 16.04 2.05
CA VAL A 382 -6.74 16.75 0.77
C VAL A 382 -6.40 18.21 1.03
N TYR A 383 -5.44 18.72 0.28
CA TYR A 383 -4.96 20.10 0.33
C TYR A 383 -5.29 20.82 -0.97
N ARG A 384 -5.60 22.12 -0.87
CA ARG A 384 -5.85 22.98 -2.02
C ARG A 384 -5.36 24.40 -1.78
N GLY A 385 -4.80 25.03 -2.81
CA GLY A 385 -4.52 26.46 -2.84
C GLY A 385 -4.56 27.04 -4.25
N THR A 386 -4.60 28.36 -4.37
CA THR A 386 -4.39 29.07 -5.65
C THR A 386 -2.93 29.47 -5.87
N ASN A 387 -2.06 29.11 -4.92
CA ASN A 387 -0.62 29.27 -4.94
C ASN A 387 -0.01 27.98 -4.37
N PRO A 388 0.95 27.32 -5.06
CA PRO A 388 1.55 26.08 -4.59
C PRO A 388 2.26 26.21 -3.22
N GLU A 389 2.70 27.41 -2.84
CA GLU A 389 3.33 27.66 -1.54
C GLU A 389 2.32 27.90 -0.41
N GLN A 390 1.02 27.99 -0.70
CA GLN A 390 -0.03 28.33 0.26
C GLN A 390 -1.26 27.44 0.05
N LEU A 391 -1.14 26.20 0.53
CA LEU A 391 -2.24 25.24 0.55
C LEU A 391 -3.00 25.34 1.89
N ALA A 392 -4.31 25.15 1.82
CA ALA A 392 -5.17 24.97 2.98
C ALA A 392 -5.77 23.56 2.96
N THR A 393 -6.13 23.04 4.13
CA THR A 393 -6.85 21.77 4.23
C THR A 393 -8.24 21.92 3.65
N LEU A 394 -8.58 21.03 2.71
CA LEU A 394 -9.90 20.95 2.10
C LEU A 394 -10.78 19.94 2.84
N GLY A 395 -10.21 18.82 3.28
CA GLY A 395 -10.91 17.86 4.11
C GLY A 395 -10.10 16.62 4.46
N LEU A 396 -10.46 16.03 5.61
CA LEU A 396 -10.03 14.69 6.02
C LEU A 396 -11.08 13.68 5.54
N ILE A 397 -10.67 12.74 4.71
CA ILE A 397 -11.54 11.75 4.07
C ILE A 397 -11.12 10.34 4.50
N GLY A 398 -12.04 9.37 4.45
CA GLY A 398 -11.72 8.00 4.86
C GLY A 398 -10.61 7.34 4.05
N ASN A 399 -10.35 6.05 4.27
CA ASN A 399 -9.42 5.28 3.45
C ASN A 399 -10.02 5.03 2.04
N VAL A 400 -9.91 6.05 1.18
CA VAL A 400 -10.35 6.09 -0.21
C VAL A 400 -9.24 6.71 -1.07
N THR A 401 -9.29 6.47 -2.37
CA THR A 401 -8.27 6.95 -3.33
C THR A 401 -8.82 7.94 -4.35
N ASP A 402 -9.97 8.56 -4.04
CA ASP A 402 -10.62 9.56 -4.87
C ASP A 402 -11.35 10.63 -4.04
N TYR A 403 -11.48 11.83 -4.63
CA TYR A 403 -12.20 12.95 -4.01
C TYR A 403 -12.71 13.93 -5.08
N ASN A 404 -13.94 14.44 -4.93
CA ASN A 404 -14.49 15.44 -5.85
C ASN A 404 -14.67 16.80 -5.17
N ASP A 405 -13.85 17.78 -5.55
CA ASP A 405 -13.98 19.17 -5.09
C ASP A 405 -15.03 19.90 -5.94
N ASN A 406 -16.18 20.22 -5.35
CA ASN A 406 -17.28 20.94 -6.00
C ASN A 406 -17.35 22.42 -5.56
N THR A 407 -16.26 22.95 -5.00
CA THR A 407 -16.19 24.29 -4.41
C THR A 407 -15.27 25.24 -5.18
N VAL A 408 -14.90 24.86 -6.40
CA VAL A 408 -14.00 25.60 -7.29
C VAL A 408 -14.76 26.54 -8.23
N ASP A 409 -14.11 27.63 -8.58
CA ASP A 409 -14.58 28.56 -9.60
C ASP A 409 -13.91 28.27 -10.95
N ASN A 410 -14.69 28.32 -12.03
CA ASN A 410 -14.14 28.18 -13.38
C ASN A 410 -13.17 29.33 -13.71
N GLY A 411 -12.10 29.02 -14.43
CA GLY A 411 -11.06 29.98 -14.82
C GLY A 411 -10.02 30.28 -13.74
N VAL A 412 -10.16 29.73 -12.52
CA VAL A 412 -9.17 29.85 -11.46
C VAL A 412 -8.27 28.61 -11.46
N THR A 413 -6.96 28.83 -11.46
CA THR A 413 -5.99 27.73 -11.33
C THR A 413 -5.84 27.32 -9.86
N TYR A 414 -6.00 26.03 -9.60
CA TYR A 414 -5.84 25.43 -8.29
C TYR A 414 -4.68 24.43 -8.30
N TYR A 415 -4.02 24.32 -7.15
CA TYR A 415 -2.98 23.35 -6.83
C TYR A 415 -3.53 22.41 -5.78
N TYR A 416 -3.40 21.11 -6.00
CA TYR A 416 -3.85 20.06 -5.09
C TYR A 416 -2.67 19.21 -4.64
N GLY A 417 -2.73 18.79 -3.38
CA GLY A 417 -1.85 17.76 -2.80
C GLY A 417 -2.66 16.87 -1.88
N VAL A 418 -2.20 15.65 -1.66
CA VAL A 418 -2.84 14.68 -0.77
C VAL A 418 -1.78 14.06 0.13
N SER A 419 -2.08 13.87 1.41
CA SER A 419 -1.27 13.07 2.35
C SER A 419 -2.11 11.91 2.90
N ALA A 420 -1.44 10.86 3.35
CA ALA A 420 -2.07 9.73 4.03
C ALA A 420 -1.83 9.80 5.54
N PHE A 421 -2.72 9.20 6.33
CA PHE A 421 -2.57 9.09 7.78
C PHE A 421 -2.61 7.64 8.22
N ASN A 422 -1.79 7.30 9.20
CA ASN A 422 -1.89 6.08 9.97
C ASN A 422 -2.04 6.41 11.47
N SER A 423 -1.93 5.42 12.35
CA SER A 423 -2.01 5.61 13.81
C SER A 423 -0.86 6.47 14.38
N LEU A 424 0.27 6.58 13.67
CA LEU A 424 1.40 7.41 14.07
C LEU A 424 1.31 8.86 13.59
N GLY A 425 0.44 9.15 12.62
CA GLY A 425 0.11 10.51 12.21
C GLY A 425 0.04 10.72 10.71
N GLU A 426 0.19 11.99 10.32
CA GLU A 426 0.16 12.44 8.92
C GLU A 426 1.49 12.20 8.23
N GLY A 427 1.42 11.58 7.06
CA GLY A 427 2.51 11.30 6.15
C GLY A 427 2.93 12.48 5.29
N ASP A 428 3.89 12.21 4.39
CA ASP A 428 4.37 13.22 3.45
C ASP A 428 3.27 13.65 2.47
N LEU A 429 3.36 14.89 2.01
CA LEU A 429 2.47 15.43 0.99
C LEU A 429 2.88 14.91 -0.40
N SER A 430 1.90 14.52 -1.21
CA SER A 430 2.12 14.18 -2.62
C SER A 430 2.76 15.32 -3.40
N GLU A 431 3.37 14.97 -4.54
CA GLU A 431 3.66 15.95 -5.58
C GLU A 431 2.38 16.73 -5.92
N LEU A 432 2.53 18.04 -6.12
CA LEU A 432 1.38 18.90 -6.39
C LEU A 432 0.95 18.78 -7.84
N VAL A 433 -0.35 18.61 -8.06
CA VAL A 433 -0.95 18.76 -9.38
C VAL A 433 -1.67 20.07 -9.51
N GLN A 434 -1.61 20.66 -10.70
CA GLN A 434 -2.33 21.90 -11.01
C GLN A 434 -3.40 21.64 -12.06
N THR A 435 -4.54 22.31 -11.90
CA THR A 435 -5.63 22.25 -12.88
C THR A 435 -6.43 23.55 -12.87
N THR A 436 -7.15 23.82 -13.95
CA THR A 436 -8.03 25.00 -14.09
C THR A 436 -9.39 24.53 -14.58
N PRO A 437 -10.43 24.52 -13.72
CA PRO A 437 -11.80 24.21 -14.13
C PRO A 437 -12.28 25.14 -15.25
N TYR A 438 -13.06 24.60 -16.19
CA TYR A 438 -13.58 25.35 -17.33
C TYR A 438 -15.10 25.27 -17.38
N GLY A 439 -15.73 26.37 -17.80
CA GLY A 439 -17.18 26.49 -17.87
C GLY A 439 -17.73 26.35 -19.28
N THR A 440 -19.06 26.36 -19.38
CA THR A 440 -19.75 26.62 -20.64
C THR A 440 -19.64 28.12 -21.01
N PRO A 441 -19.78 28.51 -22.29
CA PRO A 441 -19.73 29.90 -22.67
C PRO A 441 -20.84 30.74 -22.03
N SER A 442 -20.56 32.03 -21.80
CA SER A 442 -21.58 33.01 -21.43
C SER A 442 -22.61 33.22 -22.57
N PRO A 443 -23.78 33.85 -22.31
CA PRO A 443 -24.75 34.14 -23.34
C PRO A 443 -24.17 34.94 -24.51
N PRO A 444 -24.50 34.60 -25.78
CA PRO A 444 -24.19 35.47 -26.92
C PRO A 444 -24.77 36.89 -26.74
N GLY A 445 -23.97 37.89 -27.09
CA GLY A 445 -24.29 39.31 -26.91
C GLY A 445 -25.12 39.88 -28.05
N ASN A 446 -25.85 40.98 -27.79
CA ASN A 446 -26.50 41.82 -28.80
C ASN A 446 -27.23 41.05 -29.93
N LEU A 447 -28.04 40.04 -29.59
CA LEU A 447 -28.86 39.35 -30.59
C LEU A 447 -29.89 40.33 -31.17
N GLN A 448 -29.86 40.51 -32.49
CA GLN A 448 -30.79 41.31 -33.26
C GLN A 448 -31.53 40.43 -34.26
N ALA A 449 -32.78 40.77 -34.53
CA ALA A 449 -33.61 40.10 -35.53
C ALA A 449 -34.26 41.16 -36.42
N GLN A 450 -33.94 41.12 -37.72
CA GLN A 450 -34.47 42.06 -38.70
C GLN A 450 -35.27 41.32 -39.79
N LEU A 451 -36.50 41.77 -40.04
CA LEU A 451 -37.30 41.29 -41.16
C LEU A 451 -36.88 41.98 -42.46
N VAL A 452 -36.38 41.22 -43.43
CA VAL A 452 -35.96 41.71 -44.75
C VAL A 452 -36.52 40.76 -45.81
N ASP A 453 -37.31 41.28 -46.75
CA ASP A 453 -37.87 40.55 -47.91
C ASP A 453 -38.47 39.16 -47.58
N GLY A 454 -39.20 39.07 -46.46
CA GLY A 454 -39.87 37.83 -46.03
C GLY A 454 -38.97 36.82 -45.34
N GLN A 455 -37.78 37.23 -44.87
CA GLN A 455 -36.84 36.43 -44.08
C GLN A 455 -36.43 37.20 -42.81
N VAL A 456 -36.06 36.48 -41.76
CA VAL A 456 -35.47 37.10 -40.56
C VAL A 456 -33.96 36.90 -40.60
N ILE A 457 -33.22 38.00 -40.68
CA ILE A 457 -31.76 38.01 -40.53
C ILE A 457 -31.48 38.18 -39.03
N LEU A 458 -30.76 37.21 -38.47
CA LEU A 458 -30.26 37.23 -37.10
C LEU A 458 -28.77 37.55 -37.13
N ASP A 459 -28.38 38.51 -36.30
CA ASP A 459 -26.99 38.87 -36.05
C ASP A 459 -26.78 38.95 -34.54
N TRP A 460 -25.67 38.41 -34.05
CA TRP A 460 -25.29 38.51 -32.65
C TRP A 460 -23.78 38.74 -32.52
N GLN A 461 -23.35 38.97 -31.29
CA GLN A 461 -21.96 39.00 -30.91
C GLN A 461 -21.59 37.70 -30.20
N ALA A 462 -20.37 37.25 -30.41
CA ALA A 462 -19.83 36.14 -29.64
C ALA A 462 -19.93 36.41 -28.12
N PRO A 463 -20.02 35.36 -27.29
CA PRO A 463 -19.93 35.50 -25.83
C PRO A 463 -18.72 36.33 -25.42
N THR A 464 -18.88 37.15 -24.37
CA THR A 464 -17.75 37.91 -23.81
C THR A 464 -16.78 37.03 -23.02
N ASP A 465 -17.26 35.87 -22.58
CA ASP A 465 -16.50 34.82 -21.91
C ASP A 465 -16.90 33.48 -22.55
N ASP A 466 -15.93 32.74 -23.06
CA ASP A 466 -16.12 31.43 -23.69
C ASP A 466 -16.02 30.26 -22.68
N GLY A 467 -15.90 30.55 -21.40
CA GLY A 467 -15.74 29.56 -20.34
C GLY A 467 -14.33 28.97 -20.26
N GLY A 468 -13.35 29.57 -20.94
CA GLY A 468 -11.96 29.13 -21.00
C GLY A 468 -11.67 28.11 -22.11
N LYS A 469 -12.67 27.78 -22.94
CA LYS A 469 -12.54 26.90 -24.10
C LYS A 469 -13.22 27.52 -25.32
N PRO A 470 -12.62 27.42 -26.53
CA PRO A 470 -13.16 28.07 -27.71
C PRO A 470 -14.60 27.65 -28.02
N VAL A 471 -15.43 28.63 -28.40
CA VAL A 471 -16.78 28.34 -28.92
C VAL A 471 -16.66 27.59 -30.26
N GLU A 472 -17.29 26.42 -30.33
CA GLU A 472 -17.28 25.55 -31.51
C GLU A 472 -18.49 25.82 -32.42
N ASN A 473 -19.65 26.07 -31.82
CA ASN A 473 -20.92 26.22 -32.53
C ASN A 473 -21.93 27.07 -31.76
N TYR A 474 -23.00 27.48 -32.45
CA TYR A 474 -24.15 28.18 -31.89
C TYR A 474 -25.43 27.41 -32.15
N ARG A 475 -26.32 27.38 -31.16
CA ARG A 475 -27.65 26.79 -31.29
C ARG A 475 -28.70 27.90 -31.28
N ILE A 476 -29.50 27.95 -32.34
CA ILE A 476 -30.54 28.95 -32.54
C ILE A 476 -31.87 28.33 -32.17
N TYR A 477 -32.62 29.01 -31.31
CA TYR A 477 -33.93 28.59 -30.83
C TYR A 477 -34.99 29.57 -31.31
N ARG A 478 -36.13 29.04 -31.75
CA ARG A 478 -37.26 29.81 -32.30
C ARG A 478 -38.59 29.33 -31.74
N GLY A 479 -39.52 30.26 -31.58
CA GLY A 479 -40.90 29.97 -31.20
C GLY A 479 -41.84 31.17 -31.31
N PRO A 480 -43.13 30.99 -31.01
CA PRO A 480 -44.12 32.07 -31.04
C PRO A 480 -43.93 33.09 -29.91
N SER A 481 -43.17 32.73 -28.86
CA SER A 481 -42.81 33.61 -27.75
C SER A 481 -41.53 33.11 -27.07
N SER A 482 -40.90 33.95 -26.24
CA SER A 482 -39.71 33.58 -25.46
C SER A 482 -39.93 32.43 -24.47
N ALA A 483 -41.19 32.15 -24.11
CA ALA A 483 -41.57 31.04 -23.23
C ALA A 483 -41.77 29.70 -23.97
N GLN A 484 -41.82 29.72 -25.31
CA GLN A 484 -42.16 28.55 -26.13
C GLN A 484 -41.15 28.36 -27.26
N LEU A 485 -39.87 28.24 -26.91
CA LEU A 485 -38.80 28.08 -27.89
C LEU A 485 -38.49 26.59 -28.13
N SER A 486 -38.16 26.26 -29.37
CA SER A 486 -37.62 24.97 -29.79
C SER A 486 -36.34 25.17 -30.58
N LEU A 487 -35.42 24.21 -30.55
CA LEU A 487 -34.19 24.26 -31.35
C LEU A 487 -34.57 24.36 -32.83
N LEU A 488 -34.20 25.46 -33.47
CA LEU A 488 -34.38 25.68 -34.91
C LEU A 488 -33.25 25.01 -35.69
N THR A 489 -32.00 25.31 -35.32
CA THR A 489 -30.81 24.76 -35.97
C THR A 489 -29.58 24.94 -35.09
N THR A 490 -28.53 24.18 -35.40
CA THR A 490 -27.16 24.42 -34.94
C THR A 490 -26.33 24.88 -36.13
N ILE A 491 -25.49 25.91 -35.96
CA ILE A 491 -24.55 26.38 -36.97
C ILE A 491 -23.13 26.35 -36.40
N GLY A 492 -22.11 26.32 -37.25
CA GLY A 492 -20.71 26.42 -36.82
C GLY A 492 -20.39 27.74 -36.11
N ASN A 493 -19.11 28.06 -35.95
CA ASN A 493 -18.69 29.31 -35.31
C ASN A 493 -18.89 30.55 -36.21
N HIS A 494 -20.16 30.87 -36.47
CA HIS A 494 -20.65 32.04 -37.19
C HIS A 494 -21.63 32.79 -36.29
N THR A 495 -21.64 34.12 -36.39
CA THR A 495 -22.49 34.99 -35.54
C THR A 495 -23.67 35.61 -36.31
N GLU A 496 -24.06 34.97 -37.41
CA GLU A 496 -25.18 35.37 -38.25
C GLU A 496 -25.97 34.14 -38.70
N TYR A 497 -27.28 34.28 -38.85
CA TYR A 497 -28.16 33.25 -39.40
C TYR A 497 -29.39 33.86 -40.07
N THR A 498 -29.76 33.34 -41.24
CA THR A 498 -30.98 33.78 -41.93
C THR A 498 -32.07 32.71 -41.83
N ASP A 499 -33.19 33.04 -41.18
CA ASP A 499 -34.39 32.22 -41.11
C ASP A 499 -35.37 32.59 -42.23
N GLY A 500 -35.38 31.77 -43.30
CA GLY A 500 -36.32 31.92 -44.41
C GLY A 500 -37.67 31.24 -44.19
N ASN A 501 -37.87 30.52 -43.08
CA ASN A 501 -39.07 29.72 -42.85
C ASN A 501 -40.07 30.45 -41.94
N ILE A 502 -40.44 31.66 -42.34
CA ILE A 502 -41.39 32.51 -41.63
C ILE A 502 -42.66 32.76 -42.48
N SER A 503 -43.73 33.22 -41.86
CA SER A 503 -44.99 33.50 -42.55
C SER A 503 -45.63 34.77 -42.01
N GLU A 504 -46.26 35.51 -42.91
CA GLU A 504 -47.02 36.72 -42.61
C GLU A 504 -48.07 36.47 -41.52
N GLY A 505 -48.27 37.46 -40.66
CA GLY A 505 -49.21 37.43 -39.53
C GLY A 505 -48.67 36.77 -38.26
N ASN A 506 -47.42 36.27 -38.27
CA ASN A 506 -46.82 35.60 -37.12
C ASN A 506 -45.74 36.45 -36.43
N THR A 507 -45.59 36.20 -35.13
CA THR A 507 -44.51 36.70 -34.30
C THR A 507 -43.53 35.57 -34.03
N TYR A 508 -42.24 35.85 -34.20
CA TYR A 508 -41.14 34.93 -33.93
C TYR A 508 -40.22 35.51 -32.87
N ALA A 509 -40.02 34.75 -31.80
CA ALA A 509 -39.01 35.02 -30.78
C ALA A 509 -37.81 34.11 -31.00
N TYR A 510 -36.62 34.68 -30.90
CA TYR A 510 -35.34 34.00 -31.08
C TYR A 510 -34.46 34.15 -29.85
N ARG A 511 -33.73 33.09 -29.51
CA ARG A 511 -32.59 33.10 -28.59
C ARG A 511 -31.47 32.25 -29.18
N VAL A 512 -30.24 32.60 -28.86
CA VAL A 512 -29.04 31.86 -29.31
C VAL A 512 -28.24 31.45 -28.08
N THR A 513 -27.69 30.24 -28.09
CA THR A 513 -26.68 29.78 -27.13
C THR A 513 -25.37 29.54 -27.87
N ALA A 514 -24.24 29.67 -27.16
CA ALA A 514 -22.93 29.25 -27.63
C ALA A 514 -22.56 27.91 -26.97
N VAL A 515 -21.79 27.08 -27.68
CA VAL A 515 -21.36 25.75 -27.22
C VAL A 515 -19.85 25.63 -27.36
N ASN A 516 -19.17 25.18 -26.31
CA ASN A 516 -17.76 24.76 -26.33
C ASN A 516 -17.64 23.27 -25.99
N GLU A 517 -16.42 22.74 -25.84
CA GLU A 517 -16.19 21.33 -25.50
C GLU A 517 -16.85 20.89 -24.17
N VAL A 518 -17.05 21.82 -23.24
CA VAL A 518 -17.68 21.57 -21.92
C VAL A 518 -19.19 21.42 -22.08
N GLY A 519 -19.80 22.18 -22.98
CA GLY A 519 -21.22 22.05 -23.33
C GLY A 519 -21.91 23.35 -23.73
N GLU A 520 -23.24 23.30 -23.74
CA GLU A 520 -24.09 24.42 -24.14
C GLU A 520 -24.25 25.46 -23.02
N GLY A 521 -23.93 26.71 -23.32
CA GLY A 521 -24.09 27.86 -22.44
C GLY A 521 -25.53 28.35 -22.30
N GLN A 522 -25.69 29.48 -21.60
CA GLN A 522 -27.00 30.07 -21.37
C GLN A 522 -27.55 30.82 -22.59
N TYR A 523 -28.87 30.98 -22.62
CA TYR A 523 -29.54 31.73 -23.68
C TYR A 523 -29.16 33.22 -23.69
N SER A 524 -28.97 33.77 -24.90
CA SER A 524 -28.95 35.21 -25.16
C SER A 524 -30.25 35.90 -24.69
N ALA A 525 -30.21 37.23 -24.66
CA ALA A 525 -31.44 38.03 -24.65
C ALA A 525 -32.35 37.64 -25.83
N THR A 526 -33.66 37.76 -25.63
CA THR A 526 -34.64 37.46 -26.68
C THR A 526 -34.66 38.57 -27.72
N ALA A 527 -34.52 38.22 -29.01
CA ALA A 527 -34.93 39.07 -30.11
C ALA A 527 -36.31 38.65 -30.63
N GLN A 528 -37.17 39.60 -30.98
CA GLN A 528 -38.53 39.31 -31.45
C GLN A 528 -38.87 40.16 -32.66
N VAL A 529 -39.54 39.54 -33.63
CA VAL A 529 -39.98 40.19 -34.86
C VAL A 529 -41.38 39.72 -35.24
N THR A 530 -42.22 40.64 -35.69
CA THR A 530 -43.57 40.35 -36.19
C THR A 530 -43.65 40.73 -37.66
N TRP A 531 -44.03 39.77 -38.50
CA TRP A 531 -44.33 40.07 -39.89
C TRP A 531 -45.79 40.49 -40.01
N ASN A 532 -46.04 41.78 -39.80
CA ASN A 532 -47.30 42.40 -40.20
C ASN A 532 -47.20 42.58 -41.72
N GLY A 533 -48.04 41.91 -42.50
CA GLY A 533 -48.02 42.02 -43.97
C GLY A 533 -47.82 43.42 -44.51
N GLY A 534 -47.18 43.52 -45.67
CA GLY A 534 -47.08 44.78 -46.40
C GLY A 534 -48.48 45.34 -46.60
N GLY A 535 -48.86 46.29 -45.76
CA GLY A 535 -50.08 47.06 -45.92
C GLY A 535 -49.97 47.74 -47.27
N VAL A 536 -50.80 47.32 -48.23
CA VAL A 536 -51.12 48.14 -49.38
C VAL A 536 -51.60 49.48 -48.83
N ASP A 537 -50.76 50.50 -48.98
CA ASP A 537 -51.11 51.88 -48.70
C ASP A 537 -52.17 52.26 -49.74
N LEU A 538 -53.44 51.99 -49.42
CA LEU A 538 -54.56 52.39 -50.25
C LEU A 538 -54.59 53.91 -50.22
N ASP A 539 -54.04 54.51 -51.26
CA ASP A 539 -53.99 55.94 -51.47
C ASP A 539 -55.37 56.57 -51.22
N LEU A 540 -55.55 57.14 -50.02
CA LEU A 540 -56.80 57.78 -49.60
C LEU A 540 -57.21 58.89 -50.59
N THR A 541 -56.24 59.44 -51.32
CA THR A 541 -56.44 60.45 -52.36
C THR A 541 -57.19 59.89 -53.57
N LEU A 542 -57.01 58.61 -53.92
CA LEU A 542 -57.74 57.94 -55.00
C LEU A 542 -59.19 57.61 -54.59
N ILE A 543 -59.39 57.22 -53.32
CA ILE A 543 -60.74 56.90 -52.77
C ILE A 543 -61.59 58.18 -52.65
N ILE A 544 -61.01 59.28 -52.16
CA ILE A 544 -61.70 60.59 -52.10
C ILE A 544 -61.99 61.10 -53.53
N GLY A 545 -61.07 60.89 -54.47
CA GLY A 545 -61.27 61.26 -55.89
C GLY A 545 -62.48 60.57 -56.53
N ILE A 546 -62.68 59.27 -56.29
CA ILE A 546 -63.81 58.51 -56.84
C ILE A 546 -65.15 58.96 -56.20
N VAL A 547 -65.18 59.22 -54.88
CA VAL A 547 -66.40 59.68 -54.19
C VAL A 547 -66.81 61.10 -54.63
N VAL A 548 -65.86 62.01 -54.87
CA VAL A 548 -66.14 63.37 -55.34
C VAL A 548 -66.65 63.40 -56.78
N VAL A 549 -66.11 62.56 -57.68
CA VAL A 549 -66.59 62.49 -59.07
C VAL A 549 -68.02 61.95 -59.14
N VAL A 550 -68.37 60.93 -58.34
CA VAL A 550 -69.74 60.40 -58.28
C VAL A 550 -70.72 61.43 -57.72
N ALA A 551 -70.33 62.22 -56.71
CA ALA A 551 -71.15 63.29 -56.16
C ALA A 551 -71.38 64.45 -57.16
N ILE A 552 -70.35 64.84 -57.92
CA ILE A 552 -70.47 65.90 -58.94
C ILE A 552 -71.38 65.45 -60.09
N VAL A 553 -71.26 64.20 -60.56
CA VAL A 553 -72.13 63.65 -61.60
C VAL A 553 -73.60 63.60 -61.13
N ALA A 554 -73.84 63.21 -59.87
CA ALA A 554 -75.17 63.20 -59.28
C ALA A 554 -75.80 64.61 -59.17
N VAL A 555 -75.01 65.63 -58.80
CA VAL A 555 -75.50 67.02 -58.70
C VAL A 555 -75.77 67.63 -60.07
N VAL A 556 -74.92 67.36 -61.08
CA VAL A 556 -75.14 67.83 -62.46
C VAL A 556 -76.38 67.17 -63.08
N ALA A 557 -76.60 65.87 -62.83
CA ALA A 557 -77.82 65.19 -63.25
C ALA A 557 -79.07 65.78 -62.60
N LEU A 558 -79.02 66.15 -61.31
CA LEU A 558 -80.15 66.75 -60.58
C LEU A 558 -80.48 68.18 -61.06
N VAL A 559 -79.47 68.98 -61.42
CA VAL A 559 -79.64 70.35 -61.93
C VAL A 559 -80.17 70.36 -63.37
N LEU A 560 -79.73 69.42 -64.22
CA LEU A 560 -80.29 69.24 -65.56
C LEU A 560 -81.74 68.75 -65.53
N PHE A 561 -82.09 67.87 -64.58
CA PHE A 561 -83.48 67.41 -64.42
C PHE A 561 -84.45 68.51 -63.96
N ARG A 562 -83.97 69.50 -63.17
CA ARG A 562 -84.77 70.66 -62.73
C ARG A 562 -84.95 71.76 -63.79
N LYS A 563 -84.12 71.82 -64.83
CA LYS A 563 -84.29 72.78 -65.95
C LYS A 563 -85.17 72.28 -67.10
N LEU A 564 -85.51 70.99 -67.12
CA LEU A 564 -86.39 70.37 -68.12
C LEU A 564 -87.87 70.26 -67.69
N LYS A 565 -88.19 70.65 -66.45
CA LYS A 565 -89.57 70.82 -65.96
C LYS A 565 -89.74 72.27 -65.51
N SER A 566 -90.42 73.04 -66.34
CA SER A 566 -91.12 74.29 -66.02
C SER A 566 -91.68 74.36 -64.61
#